data_AF-A0A536SSN9-F1
#
_entry.id   AF-A0A536SSN9-F1
#
_cell.length_a   1.000
_cell.length_b   1.000
_cell.length_c   1.000
_cell.angle_alpha   90.00
_cell.angle_beta   90.00
_cell.angle_gamma   90.00
#
_symmetry.space_group_name_H-M   'P 1'
#
loop_
_entity.id
_entity.type
_entity.pdbx_description
1 polymer ?
#
loop_
_entity_poly.entity_id
_entity_poly.type
_entity_poly.pdbx_seq_one_letter_code
_entity_poly.pdbx_strand_id
1 'polypeptide(L)'
;MLGTDADDRIDGLALAGRLELDDEGRVAEARLAAIERRLAARARELARSEPVLSLRDESRPVAGAFVPTDDQWSAVIRALRSRLSVLTGGPGVGKTASMRALVDLLRANKKSVRLCAPTGKAARRLAELTGADATTIHRLLDYVPSEGFGRDASHPIDGCDMLIVDEASMLSLRLA
;
A
#
# COMPACT_ATOMS: atom_id res chain seq x y z
N MET A 1 -12.60 41.34 -23.89
CA MET A 1 -13.84 40.54 -23.78
C MET A 1 -13.46 39.05 -23.89
N LEU A 2 -12.71 38.53 -22.90
CA LEU A 2 -12.15 37.17 -22.87
C LEU A 2 -12.19 36.66 -21.42
N GLY A 3 -13.38 36.59 -20.80
CA GLY A 3 -13.51 36.32 -19.36
C GLY A 3 -14.74 35.51 -18.95
N THR A 4 -15.35 34.75 -19.85
CA THR A 4 -16.64 34.05 -19.62
C THR A 4 -16.66 32.66 -20.26
N ASP A 5 -15.58 31.89 -20.16
CA ASP A 5 -15.56 30.55 -20.78
C ASP A 5 -14.98 29.48 -19.84
N ALA A 6 -13.92 29.77 -19.09
CA ALA A 6 -13.36 28.78 -18.17
C ALA A 6 -14.18 28.66 -16.88
N ASP A 7 -14.41 29.76 -16.17
CA ASP A 7 -15.07 29.76 -14.86
C ASP A 7 -16.54 29.33 -14.97
N ASP A 8 -17.28 29.87 -15.94
CA ASP A 8 -18.66 29.47 -16.23
C ASP A 8 -18.78 27.96 -16.55
N ARG A 9 -17.77 27.38 -17.23
CA ARG A 9 -17.73 25.94 -17.52
C ARG A 9 -17.36 25.12 -16.30
N ILE A 10 -16.47 25.61 -15.44
CA ILE A 10 -16.13 24.97 -14.17
C ILE A 10 -17.36 24.94 -13.27
N ASP A 11 -18.05 26.07 -13.12
CA ASP A 11 -19.29 26.19 -12.35
C ASP A 11 -20.38 25.28 -12.91
N GLY A 12 -20.54 25.24 -14.23
CA GLY A 12 -21.47 24.32 -14.89
C GLY A 12 -21.16 22.84 -14.61
N LEU A 13 -19.87 22.46 -14.61
CA LEU A 13 -19.44 21.09 -14.29
C LEU A 13 -19.54 20.77 -12.79
N ALA A 14 -19.36 21.76 -11.92
CA ALA A 14 -19.54 21.63 -10.48
C ALA A 14 -21.01 21.45 -10.12
N LEU A 15 -21.90 22.25 -10.72
CA LEU A 15 -23.35 22.10 -10.62
C LEU A 15 -23.82 20.73 -11.11
N ALA A 16 -23.17 20.18 -12.14
CA ALA A 16 -23.43 18.83 -12.63
C ALA A 16 -22.79 17.71 -11.78
N GLY A 17 -22.10 18.04 -10.68
CA GLY A 17 -21.44 17.08 -9.78
C GLY A 17 -20.22 16.37 -10.40
N ARG A 18 -19.66 16.91 -11.49
CA ARG A 18 -18.48 16.34 -12.17
C ARG A 18 -17.18 16.90 -11.63
N LEU A 19 -17.21 18.13 -11.14
CA LEU A 19 -16.11 18.79 -10.45
C LEU A 19 -16.50 19.12 -9.02
N GLU A 20 -15.50 19.18 -8.16
CA GLU A 20 -15.61 19.75 -6.82
C GLU A 20 -14.63 20.92 -6.72
N LEU A 21 -15.10 22.00 -6.10
CA LEU A 21 -14.29 23.14 -5.72
C LEU A 21 -14.16 23.12 -4.20
N ASP A 22 -12.95 23.32 -3.70
CA ASP A 22 -12.75 23.51 -2.26
C ASP A 22 -12.60 24.99 -1.89
N ASP A 23 -12.57 25.25 -0.57
CA ASP A 23 -12.50 26.59 0.00
C ASP A 23 -11.20 27.35 -0.35
N GLU A 24 -10.18 26.65 -0.87
CA GLU A 24 -8.92 27.22 -1.35
C GLU A 24 -8.95 27.50 -2.86
N GLY A 25 -10.08 27.28 -3.53
CA GLY A 25 -10.26 27.47 -4.97
C GLY A 25 -9.63 26.38 -5.83
N ARG A 26 -9.29 25.20 -5.25
CA ARG A 26 -8.78 24.06 -6.01
C ARG A 26 -9.95 23.32 -6.67
N VAL A 27 -9.76 22.93 -7.92
CA VAL A 27 -10.76 22.20 -8.72
C VAL A 27 -10.31 20.76 -8.93
N ALA A 28 -11.15 19.79 -8.61
CA ALA A 28 -10.86 18.37 -8.79
C ALA A 28 -12.04 17.62 -9.44
N GLU A 29 -11.75 16.51 -10.14
CA GLU A 29 -12.80 15.59 -10.59
C GLU A 29 -13.50 14.99 -9.36
N ALA A 30 -14.83 15.11 -9.28
CA ALA A 30 -15.60 14.73 -8.09
C ALA A 30 -15.34 13.27 -7.66
N ARG A 31 -15.20 12.36 -8.63
CA ARG A 31 -14.86 10.96 -8.37
C ARG A 31 -13.48 10.80 -7.72
N LEU A 32 -12.46 11.50 -8.23
CA LEU A 32 -11.10 11.44 -7.67
C LEU A 32 -11.05 12.06 -6.27
N ALA A 33 -11.75 13.18 -6.07
CA ALA A 33 -11.86 13.84 -4.76
C ALA A 33 -12.54 12.92 -3.72
N ALA A 34 -13.59 12.21 -4.10
CA ALA A 34 -14.24 11.21 -3.24
C ALA A 34 -13.30 10.04 -2.90
N ILE A 35 -12.56 9.52 -3.88
CA ILE A 35 -11.55 8.46 -3.66
C ILE A 35 -10.46 8.95 -2.71
N GLU A 36 -9.94 10.16 -2.90
CA GLU A 36 -8.92 10.76 -2.03
C GLU A 36 -9.41 10.88 -0.59
N ARG A 37 -10.61 11.44 -0.37
CA ARG A 37 -11.19 11.54 0.98
C ARG A 37 -11.35 10.18 1.65
N ARG A 38 -11.83 9.18 0.90
CA ARG A 38 -11.98 7.80 1.41
C ARG A 38 -10.63 7.19 1.78
N LEU A 39 -9.61 7.35 0.92
CA LEU A 39 -8.25 6.88 1.19
C LEU A 39 -7.66 7.58 2.41
N ALA A 40 -7.79 8.89 2.52
CA ALA A 40 -7.30 9.67 3.65
C ALA A 40 -7.97 9.26 4.96
N ALA A 41 -9.30 9.05 4.95
CA ALA A 41 -10.04 8.55 6.11
C ALA A 41 -9.53 7.17 6.53
N ARG A 42 -9.39 6.23 5.58
CA ARG A 42 -8.93 4.87 5.86
C ARG A 42 -7.48 4.83 6.34
N ALA A 43 -6.59 5.62 5.75
CA ALA A 43 -5.20 5.72 6.17
C ALA A 43 -5.09 6.25 7.60
N ARG A 44 -5.87 7.29 7.95
CA ARG A 44 -5.92 7.82 9.32
C ARG A 44 -6.47 6.81 10.32
N GLU A 45 -7.52 6.08 9.95
CA GLU A 45 -8.08 5.02 10.77
C GLU A 45 -7.03 3.95 11.07
N LEU A 46 -6.37 3.41 10.04
CA LEU A 46 -5.33 2.39 10.20
C LEU A 46 -4.13 2.92 11.00
N ALA A 47 -3.68 4.15 10.75
CA ALA A 47 -2.54 4.74 11.45
C ALA A 47 -2.79 4.94 12.96
N ARG A 48 -4.06 5.09 13.39
CA ARG A 48 -4.43 5.29 14.80
C ARG A 48 -4.90 4.03 15.51
N SER A 49 -5.12 2.97 14.76
CA SER A 49 -5.63 1.71 15.30
C SER A 49 -4.51 0.86 15.90
N GLU A 50 -4.83 0.08 16.92
CA GLU A 50 -3.88 -0.86 17.52
C GLU A 50 -3.49 -1.99 16.55
N PRO A 51 -2.24 -2.47 16.59
CA PRO A 51 -1.80 -3.61 15.79
C PRO A 51 -2.62 -4.86 16.11
N VAL A 52 -3.05 -5.56 15.06
CA VAL A 52 -3.86 -6.78 15.20
C VAL A 52 -3.03 -8.05 15.15
N LEU A 53 -1.80 -7.96 14.63
CA LEU A 53 -0.89 -9.10 14.50
C LEU A 53 -0.02 -9.22 15.75
N SER A 54 -0.09 -10.36 16.41
CA SER A 54 0.80 -10.74 17.51
C SER A 54 1.70 -11.90 17.10
N LEU A 55 2.98 -11.78 17.45
CA LEU A 55 3.99 -12.82 17.26
C LEU A 55 4.35 -13.42 18.61
N ARG A 56 4.77 -14.69 18.61
CA ARG A 56 5.24 -15.38 19.82
C ARG A 56 6.68 -15.04 20.14
N ASP A 57 7.48 -14.86 19.10
CA ASP A 57 8.89 -14.54 19.17
C ASP A 57 9.18 -13.36 18.23
N GLU A 58 9.70 -12.28 18.80
CA GLU A 58 10.16 -11.09 18.09
C GLU A 58 11.66 -10.85 18.31
N SER A 59 12.41 -11.92 18.54
CA SER A 59 13.86 -11.85 18.68
C SER A 59 14.52 -11.60 17.33
N ARG A 60 15.56 -10.75 17.35
CA ARG A 60 16.39 -10.52 16.17
C ARG A 60 17.25 -11.75 15.90
N PRO A 61 17.30 -12.26 14.67
CA PRO A 61 18.27 -13.30 14.33
C PRO A 61 19.69 -12.76 14.48
N VAL A 62 20.54 -13.49 15.21
CA VAL A 62 21.95 -13.12 15.45
C VAL A 62 22.93 -13.92 14.59
N ALA A 63 22.44 -14.93 13.88
CA ALA A 63 23.21 -15.78 12.98
C ALA A 63 22.32 -16.32 11.86
N GLY A 64 22.94 -16.80 10.78
CA GLY A 64 22.25 -17.40 9.63
C GLY A 64 22.61 -16.73 8.31
N ALA A 65 21.87 -17.08 7.25
CA ALA A 65 22.10 -16.58 5.89
C ALA A 65 21.88 -15.07 5.74
N PHE A 66 21.13 -14.45 6.66
CA PHE A 66 20.88 -13.03 6.70
C PHE A 66 20.67 -12.57 8.14
N VAL A 67 21.42 -11.54 8.56
CA VAL A 67 21.31 -10.89 9.87
C VAL A 67 21.02 -9.41 9.62
N PRO A 68 19.86 -8.89 10.02
CA PRO A 68 19.50 -7.49 9.77
C PRO A 68 20.30 -6.55 10.68
N THR A 69 20.64 -5.38 10.15
CA THR A 69 21.24 -4.29 10.94
C THR A 69 20.26 -3.79 12.01
N ASP A 70 20.75 -2.97 12.96
CA ASP A 70 19.89 -2.35 13.98
C ASP A 70 18.75 -1.52 13.35
N ASP A 71 19.06 -0.74 12.30
CA ASP A 71 18.06 0.07 11.59
C ASP A 71 17.02 -0.78 10.85
N GLN A 72 17.48 -1.85 10.18
CA GLN A 72 16.58 -2.78 9.49
C GLN A 72 15.66 -3.48 10.49
N TRP A 73 16.19 -3.89 11.65
CA TRP A 73 15.40 -4.50 12.70
C TRP A 73 14.42 -3.52 13.35
N SER A 74 14.84 -2.28 13.59
CA SER A 74 13.96 -1.21 14.06
C SER A 74 12.79 -1.00 13.10
N ALA A 75 13.02 -1.04 11.78
CA ALA A 75 11.96 -0.98 10.78
C ALA A 75 10.98 -2.17 10.87
N VAL A 76 11.50 -3.40 11.08
CA VAL A 76 10.67 -4.60 11.28
C VAL A 76 9.77 -4.43 12.50
N ILE A 77 10.32 -4.05 13.65
CA ILE A 77 9.54 -3.86 14.89
C ILE A 77 8.51 -2.75 14.71
N ARG A 78 8.88 -1.60 14.12
CA ARG A 78 7.91 -0.52 13.83
C ARG A 78 6.76 -0.97 12.93
N ALA A 79 7.04 -1.82 11.93
CA ALA A 79 6.02 -2.38 11.07
C ALA A 79 5.06 -3.31 11.84
N LEU A 80 5.56 -4.12 12.78
CA LEU A 80 4.72 -4.97 13.64
C LEU A 80 3.90 -4.17 14.67
N ARG A 81 4.35 -2.97 15.02
CA ARG A 81 3.69 -2.08 15.98
C ARG A 81 2.70 -1.10 15.34
N SER A 82 2.38 -1.25 14.05
CA SER A 82 1.46 -0.37 13.33
C SER A 82 0.52 -1.18 12.42
N ARG A 83 -0.77 -0.81 12.28
CA ARG A 83 -1.63 -1.45 11.27
C ARG A 83 -1.35 -0.99 9.84
N LEU A 84 -0.75 0.19 9.68
CA LEU A 84 -0.23 0.71 8.42
C LEU A 84 1.16 1.24 8.67
N SER A 85 2.14 0.75 7.93
CA SER A 85 3.53 1.20 8.00
C SER A 85 4.03 1.53 6.60
N VAL A 86 4.74 2.65 6.47
CA VAL A 86 5.36 3.09 5.22
C VAL A 86 6.86 3.11 5.42
N LEU A 87 7.56 2.19 4.73
CA LEU A 87 9.01 2.14 4.75
C LEU A 87 9.57 2.97 3.60
N THR A 88 10.05 4.17 3.92
CA THR A 88 10.68 5.07 2.96
C THR A 88 12.21 4.93 2.98
N GLY A 89 12.86 5.43 1.93
CA GLY A 89 14.32 5.40 1.81
C GLY A 89 14.77 5.53 0.36
N GLY A 90 16.00 5.99 0.14
CA GLY A 90 16.59 6.09 -1.19
C GLY A 90 16.85 4.72 -1.86
N PRO A 91 17.35 4.72 -3.11
CA PRO A 91 17.89 3.51 -3.73
C PRO A 91 19.04 2.93 -2.89
N GLY A 92 19.08 1.61 -2.72
CA GLY A 92 20.20 0.92 -2.07
C GLY A 92 20.27 1.00 -0.53
N VAL A 93 19.35 1.69 0.15
CA VAL A 93 19.38 1.87 1.63
C VAL A 93 18.85 0.67 2.44
N GLY A 94 18.72 -0.50 1.81
CA GLY A 94 18.33 -1.73 2.50
C GLY A 94 16.83 -1.93 2.76
N LYS A 95 15.92 -1.17 2.11
CA LYS A 95 14.45 -1.37 2.28
C LYS A 95 14.01 -2.81 2.07
N THR A 96 14.43 -3.42 0.97
CA THR A 96 14.07 -4.81 0.67
C THR A 96 14.74 -5.82 1.63
N ALA A 97 15.89 -5.46 2.21
CA ALA A 97 16.52 -6.27 3.24
C ALA A 97 15.70 -6.24 4.56
N SER A 98 15.15 -5.09 4.94
CA SER A 98 14.18 -5.00 6.05
C SER A 98 12.91 -5.81 5.76
N MET A 99 12.39 -5.75 4.52
CA MET A 99 11.24 -6.57 4.11
C MET A 99 11.54 -8.07 4.20
N ARG A 100 12.73 -8.50 3.78
CA ARG A 100 13.18 -9.90 3.95
C ARG A 100 13.19 -10.30 5.42
N ALA A 101 13.79 -9.49 6.30
CA ALA A 101 13.79 -9.78 7.75
C ALA A 101 12.36 -9.93 8.30
N LEU A 102 11.44 -9.05 7.88
CA LEU A 102 10.03 -9.13 8.28
C LEU A 102 9.38 -10.43 7.78
N VAL A 103 9.58 -10.80 6.52
CA VAL A 103 9.04 -12.04 5.94
C VAL A 103 9.58 -13.28 6.67
N ASP A 104 10.88 -13.31 6.93
CA ASP A 104 11.53 -14.43 7.64
C ASP A 104 10.99 -14.55 9.07
N LEU A 105 10.80 -13.42 9.78
CA LEU A 105 10.23 -13.38 11.13
C LEU A 105 8.77 -13.87 11.15
N LEU A 106 7.95 -13.43 10.20
CA LEU A 106 6.55 -13.87 10.07
C LEU A 106 6.48 -15.37 9.81
N ARG A 107 7.33 -15.88 8.92
CA ARG A 107 7.41 -17.31 8.60
C ARG A 107 7.84 -18.14 9.81
N ALA A 108 8.83 -17.69 10.57
CA ALA A 108 9.26 -18.34 11.81
C ALA A 108 8.13 -18.41 12.84
N ASN A 109 7.26 -17.40 12.88
CA ASN A 109 6.06 -17.34 13.72
C ASN A 109 4.83 -18.02 13.11
N LYS A 110 4.97 -18.72 11.98
CA LYS A 110 3.86 -19.39 11.26
C LYS A 110 2.73 -18.43 10.89
N LYS A 111 3.08 -17.18 10.56
CA LYS A 111 2.15 -16.17 10.06
C LYS A 111 2.22 -16.11 8.55
N SER A 112 1.06 -15.89 7.92
CA SER A 112 0.98 -15.79 6.47
C SER A 112 1.27 -14.37 6.00
N VAL A 113 2.04 -14.25 4.94
CA VAL A 113 2.36 -12.97 4.31
C VAL A 113 2.01 -13.04 2.83
N ARG A 114 1.38 -11.98 2.32
CA ARG A 114 1.17 -11.77 0.88
C ARG A 114 2.06 -10.63 0.42
N LEU A 115 2.80 -10.87 -0.65
CA LEU A 115 3.70 -9.91 -1.25
C LEU A 115 3.15 -9.49 -2.61
N CYS A 116 3.12 -8.19 -2.88
CA CYS A 116 2.80 -7.73 -4.22
C CYS A 116 3.55 -6.48 -4.64
N ALA A 117 3.57 -6.24 -5.94
CA ALA A 117 4.12 -5.04 -6.53
C ALA A 117 3.26 -4.57 -7.73
N PRO A 118 3.40 -3.32 -8.20
CA PRO A 118 2.68 -2.80 -9.35
C PRO A 118 2.98 -3.55 -10.66
N THR A 119 4.23 -4.02 -10.84
CA THR A 119 4.70 -4.65 -12.09
C THR A 119 5.21 -6.07 -11.87
N GLY A 120 5.11 -6.92 -12.90
CA GLY A 120 5.61 -8.30 -12.83
C GLY A 120 7.11 -8.38 -12.57
N LYS A 121 7.90 -7.44 -13.10
CA LYS A 121 9.36 -7.37 -12.85
C LYS A 121 9.66 -7.06 -11.39
N ALA A 122 8.96 -6.10 -10.79
CA ALA A 122 9.12 -5.76 -9.38
C ALA A 122 8.68 -6.92 -8.48
N ALA A 123 7.54 -7.56 -8.79
CA ALA A 123 7.06 -8.73 -8.05
C ALA A 123 8.07 -9.89 -8.08
N ARG A 124 8.62 -10.22 -9.26
CA ARG A 124 9.64 -11.27 -9.40
C ARG A 124 10.89 -10.96 -8.55
N ARG A 125 11.38 -9.72 -8.61
CA ARG A 125 12.54 -9.28 -7.81
C ARG A 125 12.25 -9.36 -6.30
N LEU A 126 11.06 -8.93 -5.88
CA LEU A 126 10.61 -9.03 -4.50
C LEU A 126 10.60 -10.48 -4.03
N ALA A 127 10.10 -11.40 -4.86
CA ALA A 127 10.11 -12.82 -4.55
C ALA A 127 11.52 -13.41 -4.42
N GLU A 128 12.42 -13.07 -5.35
CA GLU A 128 13.82 -13.50 -5.32
C GLU A 128 14.55 -13.00 -4.05
N LEU A 129 14.30 -11.76 -3.62
CA LEU A 129 14.98 -11.15 -2.47
C LEU A 129 14.42 -11.61 -1.12
N THR A 130 13.12 -11.88 -1.04
CA THR A 130 12.45 -12.30 0.19
C THR A 130 12.34 -13.82 0.33
N GLY A 131 12.55 -14.57 -0.76
CA GLY A 131 12.34 -16.02 -0.77
C GLY A 131 10.89 -16.42 -0.53
N ALA A 132 9.93 -15.57 -0.87
CA ALA A 132 8.49 -15.79 -0.73
C ALA A 132 7.75 -15.40 -2.01
N ASP A 133 6.63 -16.05 -2.29
CA ASP A 133 5.86 -15.77 -3.50
C ASP A 133 5.31 -14.34 -3.49
N ALA A 134 5.47 -13.67 -4.63
CA ALA A 134 4.94 -12.33 -4.86
C ALA A 134 4.21 -12.24 -6.20
N THR A 135 3.12 -11.48 -6.22
CA THR A 135 2.30 -11.27 -7.43
C THR A 135 2.24 -9.80 -7.81
N THR A 136 1.63 -9.50 -8.96
CA THR A 136 1.20 -8.11 -9.20
C THR A 136 0.00 -7.77 -8.34
N ILE A 137 -0.26 -6.48 -8.10
CA ILE A 137 -1.48 -6.03 -7.41
C ILE A 137 -2.73 -6.47 -8.18
N HIS A 138 -2.72 -6.35 -9.50
CA HIS A 138 -3.80 -6.82 -10.38
C HIS A 138 -4.10 -8.31 -10.16
N ARG A 139 -3.07 -9.16 -10.08
CA ARG A 139 -3.27 -10.59 -9.82
C ARG A 139 -3.69 -10.87 -8.38
N LEU A 140 -3.21 -10.10 -7.41
CA LEU A 140 -3.60 -10.26 -6.01
C LEU A 140 -5.09 -9.93 -5.78
N LEU A 141 -5.59 -8.92 -6.49
CA LEU A 141 -6.97 -8.42 -6.39
C LEU A 141 -7.91 -9.03 -7.45
N ASP A 142 -7.50 -10.10 -8.12
CA ASP A 142 -8.28 -10.80 -9.14
C ASP A 142 -8.85 -9.84 -10.22
N TYR A 143 -7.99 -8.96 -10.75
CA TYR A 143 -8.38 -7.98 -11.76
C TYR A 143 -8.61 -8.61 -13.13
N VAL A 144 -9.77 -8.33 -13.71
CA VAL A 144 -10.14 -8.69 -15.07
C VAL A 144 -10.50 -7.40 -15.82
N PRO A 145 -9.90 -7.10 -16.99
CA PRO A 145 -10.13 -5.82 -17.69
C PRO A 145 -11.60 -5.49 -17.99
N SER A 146 -12.43 -6.50 -18.23
CA SER A 146 -13.86 -6.35 -18.51
C SER A 146 -14.74 -6.24 -17.26
N GLU A 147 -14.28 -6.72 -16.11
CA GLU A 147 -15.11 -6.86 -14.89
C GLU A 147 -14.61 -6.00 -13.71
N GLY A 148 -13.36 -5.54 -13.76
CA GLY A 148 -12.72 -4.81 -12.67
C GLY A 148 -12.03 -5.74 -11.67
N PHE A 149 -11.91 -5.30 -10.42
CA PHE A 149 -11.29 -6.07 -9.33
C PHE A 149 -12.29 -7.07 -8.73
N GLY A 150 -11.90 -8.34 -8.64
CA GLY A 150 -12.71 -9.39 -8.02
C GLY A 150 -12.63 -9.44 -6.49
N ARG A 151 -11.72 -8.68 -5.87
CA ARG A 151 -11.59 -8.60 -4.40
C ARG A 151 -11.90 -7.22 -3.86
N ASP A 152 -12.62 -7.19 -2.75
CA ASP A 152 -13.02 -5.97 -2.06
C ASP A 152 -13.23 -6.23 -0.55
N ALA A 153 -13.94 -5.32 0.14
CA ALA A 153 -14.20 -5.46 1.57
C ALA A 153 -15.14 -6.64 1.91
N SER A 154 -15.99 -7.09 0.98
CA SER A 154 -16.86 -8.26 1.11
C SER A 154 -16.17 -9.57 0.75
N HIS A 155 -15.16 -9.50 -0.15
CA HIS A 155 -14.33 -10.63 -0.56
C HIS A 155 -12.84 -10.28 -0.34
N PRO A 156 -12.36 -10.34 0.93
CA PRO A 156 -11.00 -9.93 1.28
C PRO A 156 -9.93 -10.87 0.72
N ILE A 157 -8.66 -10.51 0.89
CA ILE A 157 -7.53 -11.39 0.55
C ILE A 157 -7.46 -12.52 1.60
N ASP A 158 -7.61 -13.76 1.13
CA ASP A 158 -7.66 -14.93 2.00
C ASP A 158 -6.31 -15.27 2.62
N GLY A 159 -6.34 -15.72 3.88
CA GLY A 159 -5.18 -16.28 4.57
C GLY A 159 -4.00 -15.31 4.59
N CYS A 160 -4.22 -14.04 4.92
CA CYS A 160 -3.21 -12.99 4.91
C CYS A 160 -3.14 -12.29 6.28
N ASP A 161 -2.18 -12.67 7.12
CA ASP A 161 -1.92 -11.96 8.38
C ASP A 161 -1.25 -10.59 8.12
N MET A 162 -0.40 -10.50 7.09
CA MET A 162 0.27 -9.26 6.68
C MET A 162 0.37 -9.13 5.15
N LEU A 163 0.03 -7.96 4.63
CA LEU A 163 0.23 -7.59 3.24
C LEU A 163 1.42 -6.63 3.12
N ILE A 164 2.38 -6.95 2.24
CA ILE A 164 3.50 -6.07 1.91
C ILE A 164 3.40 -5.69 0.44
N VAL A 165 3.44 -4.39 0.18
CA VAL A 165 3.41 -3.80 -1.17
C VAL A 165 4.74 -3.11 -1.43
N ASP A 166 5.51 -3.61 -2.40
CA ASP A 166 6.75 -2.97 -2.85
C ASP A 166 6.47 -1.99 -4.01
N GLU A 167 7.36 -1.01 -4.20
CA GLU A 167 7.22 0.06 -5.21
C GLU A 167 5.88 0.80 -5.14
N ALA A 168 5.41 1.05 -3.90
CA ALA A 168 4.14 1.75 -3.64
C ALA A 168 4.09 3.18 -4.23
N SER A 169 5.24 3.79 -4.55
CA SER A 169 5.34 5.07 -5.25
C SER A 169 4.73 5.06 -6.66
N MET A 170 4.55 3.89 -7.27
CA MET A 170 3.91 3.76 -8.58
C MET A 170 2.38 3.65 -8.50
N LEU A 171 1.80 3.59 -7.29
CA LEU A 171 0.35 3.50 -7.11
C LEU A 171 -0.32 4.85 -7.35
N SER A 172 -1.50 4.82 -7.94
CA SER A 172 -2.29 6.02 -8.20
C SER A 172 -3.70 5.87 -7.65
N LEU A 173 -4.39 7.00 -7.42
CA LEU A 173 -5.80 7.01 -7.01
C LEU A 173 -6.72 6.29 -8.00
N ARG A 174 -6.31 6.14 -9.26
CA ARG A 174 -7.09 5.42 -10.28
C ARG A 174 -7.15 3.91 -10.05
N LEU A 175 -6.32 3.37 -9.16
CA LEU A 175 -6.35 1.98 -8.75
C LEU A 175 -7.48 1.69 -7.72
N ALA A 176 -8.08 2.73 -7.12
CA ALA A 176 -8.99 2.63 -5.98
C ALA A 176 -10.48 2.85 -6.30
#